data_AF-L0F6U5-F1
#
_entry.id   AF-L0F6U5-F1
#
_cell.length_a   1.000
_cell.length_b   1.000
_cell.length_c   1.000
_cell.angle_alpha   90.00
_cell.angle_beta   90.00
_cell.angle_gamma   90.00
#
_symmetry.space_group_name_H-M   'P 1'
#
loop_
_entity.id
_entity.type
_entity.pdbx_description
1 polymer ?
#
loop_
_entity_poly.entity_id
_entity_poly.type
_entity_poly.pdbx_seq_one_letter_code
_entity_poly.pdbx_strand_id
1 'polypeptide(L)'
;MNAYRPAPYSNWITVLKIILLIIALYFSAIILSQVFTWFFSIAFVVIRIAVYFVTSILVLHFFLKLLFGYDLLRFILGSRFSR
;
A
#
# COMPACT_ATOMS: atom_id res chain seq x y z
N MET A 1 -42.56 -46.99 16.43
CA MET A 1 -42.50 -45.65 15.78
C MET A 1 -41.61 -44.77 16.63
N ASN A 2 -40.44 -44.37 16.13
CA ASN A 2 -39.49 -43.56 16.89
C ASN A 2 -39.96 -42.10 16.90
N ALA A 3 -40.28 -41.57 18.07
CA ALA A 3 -40.68 -40.18 18.24
C ALA A 3 -39.47 -39.27 18.04
N TYR A 4 -39.49 -38.47 16.98
CA TYR A 4 -38.53 -37.40 16.74
C TYR A 4 -38.80 -36.30 17.77
N ARG A 5 -37.91 -36.14 18.77
CA ARG A 5 -38.00 -35.06 19.74
C ARG A 5 -37.24 -33.85 19.19
N PRO A 6 -37.90 -32.72 18.89
CA PRO A 6 -37.18 -31.54 18.40
C PRO A 6 -36.23 -31.06 19.49
N ALA A 7 -34.96 -30.89 19.14
CA ALA A 7 -33.97 -30.30 20.03
C ALA A 7 -34.40 -28.85 20.34
N PRO A 8 -34.34 -28.42 21.61
CA PRO A 8 -34.73 -27.06 21.96
C PRO A 8 -33.80 -26.06 21.25
N TYR A 9 -34.41 -25.16 20.48
CA TYR A 9 -33.71 -24.08 19.79
C TYR A 9 -33.18 -23.09 20.85
N SER A 10 -31.88 -23.15 21.12
CA SER A 10 -31.25 -22.34 22.17
C SER A 10 -30.61 -21.09 21.60
N ASN A 11 -31.25 -19.95 21.83
CA ASN A 11 -30.74 -18.62 21.44
C ASN A 11 -29.38 -18.31 22.09
N TRP A 12 -29.07 -18.93 23.22
CA TRP A 12 -27.80 -18.77 23.95
C TRP A 12 -26.59 -19.24 23.14
N ILE A 13 -26.74 -20.30 22.35
CA ILE A 13 -25.68 -20.80 21.49
C ILE A 13 -25.40 -19.80 20.36
N THR A 14 -26.45 -19.18 19.82
CA THR A 14 -26.33 -18.15 18.79
C THR A 14 -25.64 -16.89 19.35
N VAL A 15 -26.01 -16.45 20.56
CA VAL A 15 -25.36 -15.30 21.22
C VAL A 15 -23.88 -15.57 21.45
N LEU A 16 -23.51 -16.76 21.91
CA LEU A 16 -22.11 -17.13 22.15
C LEU A 16 -21.29 -17.11 20.84
N LYS A 17 -21.86 -17.61 19.74
CA LYS A 17 -21.23 -17.54 18.42
C LYS A 17 -21.01 -16.10 17.96
N ILE A 18 -21.99 -15.22 18.18
CA ILE A 18 -21.87 -13.79 17.81
C ILE A 18 -20.76 -13.12 18.61
N ILE A 19 -20.71 -13.35 19.93
CA ILE A 19 -19.65 -12.80 20.79
C ILE A 19 -18.27 -13.28 20.32
N LEU A 20 -18.14 -14.58 20.04
CA LEU A 20 -16.89 -15.16 19.54
C LEU A 20 -16.47 -14.56 18.20
N LEU A 21 -17.43 -14.32 17.30
CA LEU A 21 -17.19 -13.67 16.01
C LEU A 21 -16.69 -12.23 16.19
N ILE A 22 -17.31 -11.45 17.09
CA ILE A 22 -16.87 -10.07 17.36
C ILE A 22 -15.44 -10.06 17.93
N ILE A 23 -15.11 -10.96 18.85
CA ILE A 23 -13.76 -11.08 19.43
C ILE A 23 -12.75 -11.44 18.34
N ALA A 24 -13.07 -12.44 17.51
CA ALA A 24 -12.19 -12.86 16.42
C ALA A 24 -11.95 -11.72 15.40
N LEU A 25 -13.01 -10.97 15.08
CA LEU A 25 -12.91 -9.83 14.17
C LEU A 25 -12.06 -8.70 14.75
N TYR A 26 -12.23 -8.40 16.05
CA TYR A 26 -11.42 -7.42 16.75
C TYR A 26 -9.94 -7.81 16.74
N PHE A 27 -9.63 -9.08 17.01
CA PHE A 27 -8.25 -9.58 17.00
C PHE A 27 -7.64 -9.52 15.60
N SER A 28 -8.43 -9.87 14.58
CA SER A 28 -8.03 -9.73 13.18
C SER A 28 -7.68 -8.28 12.84
N ALA A 29 -8.52 -7.33 13.24
CA ALA A 29 -8.30 -5.91 12.98
C ALA A 29 -7.01 -5.39 13.65
N ILE A 30 -6.70 -5.81 14.88
CA ILE A 30 -5.46 -5.43 15.58
C ILE A 30 -4.23 -5.93 14.81
N ILE A 31 -4.20 -7.21 14.48
CA ILE A 31 -3.07 -7.80 13.76
C ILE A 31 -2.90 -7.12 12.41
N LEU A 32 -4.00 -6.95 11.69
CA LEU A 32 -4.01 -6.39 10.36
C LEU A 32 -3.54 -4.92 10.37
N SER A 33 -3.93 -4.14 11.38
CA SER A 33 -3.47 -2.76 11.58
C SER A 33 -1.95 -2.67 11.74
N GLN A 34 -1.36 -3.55 12.55
CA GLN A 34 0.09 -3.59 12.76
C GLN A 34 0.84 -3.95 11.47
N VAL A 35 0.35 -4.96 10.75
CA VAL A 35 0.96 -5.40 9.48
C VAL A 35 0.85 -4.30 8.41
N PHE A 36 -0.31 -3.64 8.30
CA PHE A 36 -0.48 -2.54 7.36
C PHE A 36 0.42 -1.36 7.71
N THR A 37 0.54 -0.99 8.99
CA THR A 37 1.44 0.10 9.41
C THR A 37 2.88 -0.16 8.98
N TRP A 38 3.36 -1.40 9.18
CA TRP A 38 4.70 -1.80 8.76
C TRP A 38 4.86 -1.75 7.24
N PHE A 39 3.89 -2.30 6.49
CA PHE A 39 3.90 -2.29 5.03
C PHE A 39 3.88 -0.88 4.45
N PHE A 40 2.99 -0.01 4.96
CA PHE A 40 2.90 1.39 4.54
C PHE A 40 4.14 2.18 4.89
N SER A 41 4.78 1.92 6.04
CA SER A 41 6.05 2.56 6.39
C SER A 41 7.13 2.24 5.36
N ILE A 42 7.27 0.98 4.95
CA ILE A 42 8.25 0.57 3.94
C ILE A 42 7.92 1.20 2.58
N ALA A 43 6.67 1.08 2.15
CA ALA A 43 6.21 1.65 0.88
C ALA A 43 6.46 3.17 0.83
N PHE A 44 6.20 3.88 1.93
CA PHE A 44 6.43 5.32 2.03
C PHE A 44 7.92 5.69 1.88
N VAL A 45 8.83 4.90 2.48
CA VAL A 45 10.27 5.10 2.31
C VAL A 45 10.68 4.92 0.84
N VAL A 46 10.18 3.87 0.18
CA VAL A 46 10.46 3.63 -1.24
C VAL A 46 9.97 4.77 -2.12
N ILE A 47 8.73 5.23 -1.90
CA ILE A 47 8.15 6.37 -2.63
C ILE A 47 8.98 7.62 -2.38
N ARG A 48 9.37 7.89 -1.13
CA ARG A 48 10.20 9.05 -0.79
C ARG A 48 11.54 9.05 -1.53
N ILE A 49 12.21 7.90 -1.63
CA ILE A 49 13.46 7.77 -2.41
C ILE A 49 13.20 8.06 -3.89
N ALA A 50 12.13 7.50 -4.46
CA ALA A 50 11.77 7.73 -5.85
C ALA A 50 11.49 9.21 -6.13
N VAL A 51 10.74 9.89 -5.25
CA VAL A 51 10.46 11.32 -5.35
C VAL A 51 11.76 12.12 -5.30
N TYR A 52 12.66 11.84 -4.35
CA TYR A 52 13.95 12.52 -4.29
C TYR A 52 14.75 12.38 -5.57
N PHE A 53 14.79 11.18 -6.15
CA PHE A 53 15.50 10.92 -7.40
C PHE A 53 14.93 11.74 -8.57
N VAL A 54 13.60 11.74 -8.73
CA VAL A 54 12.91 12.52 -9.77
C VAL A 54 13.15 14.02 -9.58
N THR A 55 13.00 14.52 -8.34
CA THR A 55 13.24 15.94 -8.06
C THR A 55 14.69 16.33 -8.31
N SER A 56 15.65 15.47 -7.96
CA SER A 56 17.08 15.73 -8.18
C SER A 56 17.40 15.84 -9.67
N ILE A 57 16.88 14.92 -10.49
CA ILE A 57 17.04 14.97 -11.95
C ILE A 57 16.41 16.24 -12.52
N LEU A 58 15.20 16.60 -12.06
CA LEU A 58 14.49 17.77 -12.54
C LEU A 58 15.23 19.07 -12.19
N VAL A 59 15.72 19.17 -10.96
CA VAL A 59 16.54 20.29 -10.49
C VAL A 59 17.83 20.35 -11.30
N LEU A 60 18.55 19.24 -11.45
CA LEU A 60 19.78 19.18 -12.25
C LEU A 60 19.53 19.60 -13.71
N HIS A 61 18.46 19.11 -14.31
CA HIS A 61 18.06 19.49 -15.67
C HIS A 61 17.77 20.99 -15.77
N PHE A 62 17.03 21.54 -14.82
CA PHE A 62 16.73 22.96 -14.76
C PHE A 62 18.00 23.81 -14.63
N PHE A 63 18.92 23.42 -13.74
CA PHE A 63 20.19 24.13 -13.56
C PHE A 63 21.07 24.07 -14.80
N LEU A 64 21.19 22.92 -15.47
CA LEU A 64 21.97 22.82 -16.72
C LEU A 64 21.36 23.68 -17.83
N LYS A 65 20.04 23.70 -17.93
CA LYS A 65 19.34 24.55 -18.90
C LYS A 65 19.56 26.03 -18.60
N LEU A 66 19.55 26.42 -17.32
CA LEU A 66 19.66 27.81 -16.89
C LEU A 66 21.10 28.36 -16.94
N LEU A 67 22.09 27.58 -16.49
CA LEU A 67 23.50 28.01 -16.45
C LEU A 67 24.21 27.87 -17.80
N PHE A 68 23.92 26.80 -18.54
CA PHE A 68 24.68 26.45 -19.74
C PHE A 68 23.88 26.59 -21.03
N GLY A 69 22.58 26.90 -20.96
CA GLY A 69 21.70 26.92 -22.14
C GLY A 69 21.55 25.53 -22.80
N TYR A 70 22.05 24.47 -22.15
CA TYR A 70 22.09 23.13 -22.69
C TYR A 70 20.79 22.40 -22.35
N ASP A 71 20.03 22.05 -23.38
CA ASP A 71 18.88 21.16 -23.25
C ASP A 71 19.38 19.71 -23.27
N LEU A 72 19.49 19.05 -22.11
CA LEU A 72 19.98 17.65 -22.03
C LEU A 72 19.17 16.69 -22.92
N LEU A 73 17.88 16.96 -23.11
CA LEU A 73 17.03 16.21 -24.03
C LEU A 73 17.56 16.28 -25.45
N ARG A 74 18.01 17.45 -25.91
CA ARG A 74 18.58 17.64 -27.25
C ARG A 74 19.97 17.01 -27.38
N PHE A 75 20.75 16.93 -26.29
CA PHE A 75 22.07 16.28 -26.29
C PHE A 75 21.97 14.74 -26.34
N ILE A 76 21.07 14.15 -25.55
CA ILE A 76 20.88 12.69 -25.50
C ILE A 76 20.11 12.16 -26.74
N LEU A 77 19.09 12.89 -27.21
CA LEU A 77 18.31 12.48 -28.39
C LEU A 77 18.92 12.94 -29.72
N GLY A 78 19.58 14.11 -29.75
CA GLY A 78 20.14 14.69 -30.98
C GLY A 78 21.44 14.03 -31.45
N SER A 79 22.19 13.39 -30.56
CA SER A 79 23.40 12.65 -30.93
C SER A 79 23.11 11.31 -31.63
N ARG A 80 21.89 10.79 -31.53
CA ARG A 80 21.47 9.55 -32.22
C ARG A 80 20.90 9.74 -33.62
N PHE A 81 20.66 10.99 -34.06
CA PHE A 81 20.04 11.28 -35.36
C PHE A 81 20.99 11.93 -36.39
N SER A 82 22.28 12.05 -36.08
CA SER A 82 23.27 12.65 -36.98
C SER A 82 24.45 11.72 -37.26
N ARG A 83 24.17 10.53 -37.80
CA ARG A 83 24.91 9.83 -38.87
C ARG A 83 24.45 8.39 -39.00
#